data_AF-A0A8B9TPG3-F1
#
_entry.id   AF-A0A8B9TPG3-F1
#
_cell.length_a   1.000
_cell.length_b   1.000
_cell.length_c   1.000
_cell.angle_alpha   90.00
_cell.angle_beta   90.00
_cell.angle_gamma   90.00
#
_symmetry.space_group_name_H-M   'P 1'
#
loop_
_entity.id
_entity.type
_entity.pdbx_description
1 polymer ?
#
loop_
_entity_poly.entity_id
_entity_poly.type
_entity_poly.pdbx_seq_one_letter_code
_entity_poly.pdbx_strand_id
1 'polypeptide(L)'
;MRRAGKVSLCLPRLLPVATPPPGQGGAGRGGAAVGVRARWGPLPSEPLGSRGGSTSAASSSSSSSSSSFPSCPRGTMQFMLLFSRQGKLRLQKWYVPLSDKEKKKITRELVQTVLARKPKMCSFLEWRDLKIVYKRYASLYFCCAIEDQDNELITLEIIHRYVELLDKYFGSVCELDIIFNFEKAYFILDEFLLGGEVQETSKKNVLKAIEQADLLQEPRHEYFNVPVY
;
A
#
# COMPACT_ATOMS: atom_id res chain seq x y z
N MET A 1 -41.07 0.46 26.73
CA MET A 1 -42.07 0.76 25.67
C MET A 1 -41.37 1.59 24.60
N ARG A 2 -41.35 1.10 23.35
CA ARG A 2 -40.77 1.68 22.11
C ARG A 2 -39.23 1.64 22.00
N ARG A 3 -38.59 1.24 20.90
CA ARG A 3 -38.97 0.53 19.66
C ARG A 3 -37.66 -0.02 19.10
N ALA A 4 -37.56 -1.34 18.91
CA ALA A 4 -36.46 -1.97 18.18
C ALA A 4 -36.59 -1.63 16.68
N GLY A 5 -35.60 -0.93 16.14
CA GLY A 5 -35.49 -0.65 14.71
C GLY A 5 -34.89 -1.86 13.99
N LYS A 6 -35.73 -2.58 13.23
CA LYS A 6 -35.32 -3.61 12.27
C LYS A 6 -34.38 -3.00 11.22
N VAL A 7 -33.13 -3.44 11.18
CA VAL A 7 -32.28 -3.29 9.99
C VAL A 7 -32.56 -4.48 9.09
N SER A 8 -33.34 -4.24 8.03
CA SER A 8 -33.62 -5.21 6.97
C SER A 8 -32.34 -5.50 6.19
N LEU A 9 -31.79 -6.69 6.37
CA LEU A 9 -30.70 -7.24 5.56
C LEU A 9 -31.22 -7.55 4.16
N CYS A 10 -30.93 -6.69 3.18
CA CYS A 10 -31.06 -7.05 1.77
C CYS A 10 -29.89 -7.98 1.38
N LEU A 11 -30.17 -9.29 1.29
CA LEU A 11 -29.29 -10.27 0.65
C LEU A 11 -29.18 -9.98 -0.86
N PRO A 12 -27.98 -10.01 -1.46
CA PRO A 12 -27.86 -10.03 -2.92
C PRO A 12 -28.23 -11.41 -3.48
N ARG A 13 -29.17 -11.41 -4.44
CA ARG A 13 -29.53 -12.57 -5.25
C ARG A 13 -28.31 -13.12 -6.01
N LEU A 14 -28.06 -14.41 -5.87
CA LEU A 14 -27.16 -15.20 -6.72
C LEU A 14 -27.80 -15.35 -8.11
N LEU A 15 -27.09 -14.93 -9.17
CA LEU A 15 -27.40 -15.31 -10.54
C LEU A 15 -26.61 -16.59 -10.89
N PRO A 16 -27.20 -17.58 -11.56
CA PRO A 16 -26.54 -18.84 -11.89
C PRO A 16 -25.52 -18.69 -13.02
N VAL A 17 -24.36 -19.34 -12.84
CA VAL A 17 -23.30 -19.52 -13.84
C VAL A 17 -23.75 -20.55 -14.87
N ALA A 18 -23.73 -20.18 -16.16
CA ALA A 18 -23.95 -21.12 -17.26
C ALA A 18 -22.66 -21.90 -17.54
N THR A 19 -22.69 -23.21 -17.34
CA THR A 19 -21.66 -24.16 -17.79
C THR A 19 -21.95 -24.63 -19.22
N PRO A 20 -21.00 -24.64 -20.16
CA PRO A 20 -21.18 -25.33 -21.43
C PRO A 20 -21.03 -26.87 -21.28
N PRO A 21 -21.81 -27.68 -22.02
CA PRO A 21 -21.83 -29.14 -21.93
C PRO A 21 -20.65 -29.82 -22.68
N PRO A 22 -20.38 -31.11 -22.38
CA PRO A 22 -19.29 -31.87 -22.99
C PRO A 22 -19.71 -32.64 -24.26
N GLY A 23 -18.83 -32.62 -25.27
CA GLY A 23 -18.43 -33.78 -26.09
C GLY A 23 -19.42 -34.47 -27.05
N GLN A 24 -19.06 -34.43 -28.35
CA GLN A 24 -19.07 -35.50 -29.39
C GLN A 24 -19.08 -34.79 -30.76
N GLY A 25 -18.21 -35.00 -31.74
CA GLY A 25 -17.41 -36.14 -32.16
C GLY A 25 -17.74 -36.41 -33.64
N GLY A 26 -16.79 -36.29 -34.58
CA GLY A 26 -17.00 -36.77 -35.95
C GLY A 26 -16.28 -36.06 -37.11
N ALA A 27 -15.07 -36.55 -37.43
CA ALA A 27 -14.47 -36.79 -38.75
C ALA A 27 -14.60 -35.76 -39.91
N GLY A 28 -13.44 -35.30 -40.39
CA GLY A 28 -13.31 -34.63 -41.69
C GLY A 28 -11.86 -34.36 -42.08
N ARG A 29 -11.31 -35.24 -42.92
CA ARG A 29 -9.92 -35.37 -43.39
C ARG A 29 -9.27 -34.10 -43.96
N GLY A 30 -7.94 -34.02 -43.83
CA GLY A 30 -7.04 -33.65 -44.93
C GLY A 30 -6.02 -32.56 -44.62
N GLY A 31 -4.74 -32.85 -44.87
CA GLY A 31 -3.74 -31.82 -45.19
C GLY A 31 -2.46 -31.86 -44.37
N ALA A 32 -1.38 -32.34 -44.99
CA ALA A 32 -0.03 -32.48 -44.48
C ALA A 32 0.67 -31.15 -44.12
N ALA A 33 1.62 -31.20 -43.18
CA ALA A 33 3.03 -30.80 -43.35
C ALA A 33 3.74 -30.78 -41.97
N VAL A 34 4.64 -31.73 -41.71
CA VAL A 34 6.13 -31.59 -41.68
C VAL A 34 6.66 -30.79 -40.46
N GLY A 35 7.68 -31.40 -39.81
CA GLY A 35 8.28 -31.01 -38.52
C GLY A 35 8.89 -29.60 -38.44
N VAL A 36 9.47 -29.19 -37.32
CA VAL A 36 10.71 -29.73 -36.75
C VAL A 36 10.79 -29.34 -35.27
N ARG A 37 11.30 -30.28 -34.47
CA ARG A 37 11.55 -30.17 -33.04
C ARG A 37 12.89 -29.45 -32.81
N ALA A 38 12.92 -28.34 -32.06
CA ALA A 38 14.16 -27.74 -31.59
C ALA A 38 14.26 -27.88 -30.07
N ARG A 39 15.16 -28.78 -29.66
CA ARG A 39 15.60 -29.07 -28.30
C ARG A 39 16.77 -28.14 -28.00
N TRP A 40 16.68 -27.30 -26.97
CA TRP A 40 17.82 -26.52 -26.49
C TRP A 40 18.80 -27.47 -25.77
N GLY A 41 20.03 -27.51 -26.27
CA GLY A 41 21.15 -28.30 -25.75
C GLY A 41 21.89 -27.61 -24.59
N PRO A 42 22.80 -28.33 -23.91
CA PRO A 42 23.43 -27.91 -22.65
C PRO A 42 24.61 -26.94 -22.81
N LEU A 43 24.88 -26.19 -21.74
CA LEU A 43 26.05 -25.31 -21.57
C LEU A 43 27.38 -26.09 -21.56
N PRO A 44 28.48 -25.49 -22.06
CA PRO A 44 29.82 -26.02 -21.87
C PRO A 44 30.47 -25.57 -20.55
N SER A 45 31.33 -26.44 -20.05
CA SER A 45 32.11 -26.38 -18.81
C SER A 45 33.57 -25.96 -19.04
N GLU A 46 34.10 -25.07 -18.16
CA GLU A 46 35.49 -24.94 -17.62
C GLU A 46 36.67 -24.72 -18.63
N PRO A 47 37.84 -24.10 -18.27
CA PRO A 47 38.59 -24.30 -17.02
C PRO A 47 39.45 -23.15 -16.40
N LEU A 48 39.96 -23.48 -15.21
CA LEU A 48 41.03 -22.96 -14.32
C LEU A 48 42.26 -22.18 -14.88
N GLY A 49 42.81 -21.27 -14.05
CA GLY A 49 44.24 -20.89 -13.99
C GLY A 49 44.53 -19.38 -13.78
N SER A 50 44.86 -18.88 -12.57
CA SER A 50 46.19 -18.77 -11.91
C SER A 50 47.06 -17.52 -12.22
N ARG A 51 47.20 -16.66 -11.19
CA ARG A 51 48.38 -15.88 -10.71
C ARG A 51 49.22 -14.93 -11.61
N GLY A 52 49.45 -13.71 -11.06
CA GLY A 52 50.69 -12.89 -11.17
C GLY A 52 50.52 -11.55 -11.91
N GLY A 53 50.50 -10.38 -11.22
CA GLY A 53 51.62 -9.39 -11.10
C GLY A 53 51.76 -8.53 -12.37
N SER A 54 51.79 -7.19 -12.43
CA SER A 54 52.41 -6.16 -11.58
C SER A 54 52.04 -4.72 -12.04
N THR A 55 52.02 -3.78 -11.09
CA THR A 55 52.43 -2.34 -11.16
C THR A 55 51.86 -1.35 -12.19
N SER A 56 51.17 -0.30 -11.70
CA SER A 56 51.52 1.14 -11.79
C SER A 56 50.29 2.00 -11.44
N ALA A 57 50.32 2.73 -10.32
CA ALA A 57 50.55 4.18 -10.20
C ALA A 57 49.39 5.08 -10.67
N ALA A 58 48.69 5.72 -9.72
CA ALA A 58 48.32 7.15 -9.81
C ALA A 58 47.55 7.63 -8.57
N SER A 59 48.08 8.72 -7.99
CA SER A 59 47.41 9.88 -7.40
C SER A 59 46.37 9.71 -6.26
N SER A 60 46.82 10.14 -5.08
CA SER A 60 46.15 11.06 -4.16
C SER A 60 44.74 11.54 -4.50
N SER A 61 43.76 11.19 -3.66
CA SER A 61 42.71 12.11 -3.24
C SER A 61 42.29 11.78 -1.80
N SER A 62 42.42 12.78 -0.94
CA SER A 62 42.07 12.77 0.46
C SER A 62 40.56 12.76 0.62
N SER A 63 40.03 11.64 1.12
CA SER A 63 38.90 11.51 2.04
C SER A 63 37.78 12.55 1.92
N SER A 64 36.91 12.40 0.93
CA SER A 64 35.49 12.64 1.14
C SER A 64 34.93 11.42 1.85
N SER A 65 34.78 11.52 3.17
CA SER A 65 33.90 10.65 3.93
C SER A 65 32.49 10.82 3.37
N SER A 66 32.19 10.06 2.31
CA SER A 66 30.83 9.72 1.97
C SER A 66 30.30 9.02 3.21
N SER A 67 29.44 9.71 3.94
CA SER A 67 28.50 9.08 4.85
C SER A 67 27.73 8.10 3.97
N SER A 68 28.26 6.88 3.88
CA SER A 68 27.53 5.71 3.50
C SER A 68 26.46 5.64 4.57
N PHE A 69 25.31 6.23 4.27
CA PHE A 69 24.12 6.01 5.06
C PHE A 69 24.03 4.49 5.18
N PRO A 70 24.09 3.92 6.40
CA PRO A 70 23.86 2.50 6.53
C PRO A 70 22.48 2.27 5.91
N SER A 71 22.44 1.51 4.82
CA SER A 71 21.21 1.00 4.25
C SER A 71 20.60 0.13 5.34
N CYS A 72 19.79 0.72 6.21
CA CYS A 72 19.06 -0.01 7.24
C CYS A 72 18.10 -0.93 6.52
N PRO A 73 18.27 -2.26 6.61
CA PRO A 73 17.14 -3.15 6.44
C PRO A 73 16.50 -3.22 7.82
N ARG A 74 15.63 -2.24 8.11
CA ARG A 74 14.77 -2.29 9.28
C ARG A 74 13.36 -2.39 8.71
N GLY A 75 12.64 -3.44 9.08
CA GLY A 75 11.31 -3.74 8.56
C GLY A 75 10.44 -2.51 8.72
N THR A 76 10.10 -1.91 7.58
CA THR A 76 9.48 -0.59 7.51
C THR A 76 8.24 -0.71 6.64
N MET A 77 7.16 -0.03 7.06
CA MET A 77 5.97 0.06 6.24
C MET A 77 6.33 0.77 4.93
N GLN A 78 6.10 0.10 3.80
CA GLN A 78 6.44 0.60 2.47
C GLN A 78 5.49 1.73 2.05
N PHE A 79 4.19 1.51 2.26
CA PHE A 79 3.15 2.48 1.98
C PHE A 79 1.85 2.17 2.73
N MET A 80 1.02 3.20 2.87
CA MET A 80 -0.34 3.14 3.40
C MET A 80 -1.33 3.73 2.40
N LEU A 81 -2.38 2.98 2.09
CA LEU A 81 -3.44 3.36 1.16
C LEU A 81 -4.80 3.32 1.86
N LEU A 82 -5.61 4.34 1.62
CA LEU A 82 -7.01 4.36 1.98
C LEU A 82 -7.85 4.47 0.72
N PHE A 83 -8.80 3.57 0.55
CA PHE A 83 -9.72 3.61 -0.59
C PHE A 83 -11.13 3.21 -0.19
N SER A 84 -12.10 3.75 -0.90
CA SER A 84 -13.51 3.44 -0.73
C SER A 84 -13.83 2.03 -1.25
N ARG A 85 -14.97 1.49 -0.83
CA ARG A 85 -15.57 0.28 -1.43
C ARG A 85 -15.77 0.42 -2.95
N GLN A 86 -15.90 1.63 -3.47
CA GLN A 86 -15.98 1.91 -4.91
C GLN A 86 -14.62 1.84 -5.62
N GLY A 87 -13.52 1.59 -4.91
CA GLY A 87 -12.15 1.60 -5.45
C GLY A 87 -11.55 2.99 -5.65
N LYS A 88 -12.24 4.04 -5.18
CA LYS A 88 -11.71 5.42 -5.20
C LYS A 88 -10.70 5.61 -4.09
N LEU A 89 -9.49 6.02 -4.45
CA LEU A 89 -8.43 6.35 -3.50
C LEU A 89 -8.77 7.64 -2.75
N ARG A 90 -8.56 7.64 -1.43
CA ARG A 90 -8.80 8.79 -0.53
C ARG A 90 -7.50 9.33 0.04
N LEU A 91 -6.57 8.45 0.38
CA LEU A 91 -5.27 8.82 0.91
C LEU A 91 -4.22 7.82 0.39
N GLN A 92 -3.03 8.32 0.07
CA GLN A 92 -1.87 7.50 -0.25
C GLN A 92 -0.61 8.10 0.35
N LYS A 93 0.03 7.36 1.27
CA LYS A 93 1.33 7.72 1.82
C LYS A 93 2.35 6.68 1.38
N TRP A 94 3.41 7.14 0.73
CA TRP A 94 4.52 6.30 0.27
C TRP A 94 5.75 6.67 1.09
N TYR A 95 6.30 5.71 1.81
CA TYR A 95 7.50 5.90 2.62
C TYR A 95 8.78 5.59 1.82
N VAL A 96 8.65 4.77 0.77
CA VAL A 96 9.73 4.46 -0.16
C VAL A 96 9.61 5.26 -1.46
N PRO A 97 10.72 5.79 -1.99
CA PRO A 97 10.72 6.50 -3.26
C PRO A 97 10.42 5.56 -4.42
N LEU A 98 9.21 5.68 -4.98
CA LEU A 98 8.76 4.95 -6.18
C LEU A 98 8.32 5.94 -7.26
N SER A 99 8.45 5.55 -8.53
CA SER A 99 7.97 6.37 -9.64
C SER A 99 6.44 6.44 -9.68
N ASP A 100 5.87 7.54 -10.18
CA ASP A 100 4.40 7.71 -10.24
C ASP A 100 3.71 6.67 -11.13
N LYS A 101 4.43 6.15 -12.13
CA LYS A 101 3.93 5.06 -13.00
C LYS A 101 3.76 3.78 -12.19
N GLU A 102 4.73 3.45 -11.35
CA GLU A 102 4.69 2.27 -10.47
C GLU A 102 3.64 2.43 -9.39
N LYS A 103 3.61 3.58 -8.70
CA LYS A 103 2.59 3.89 -7.69
C LYS A 103 1.17 3.66 -8.23
N LYS A 104 0.87 4.21 -9.42
CA LYS A 104 -0.44 4.03 -10.07
C LYS A 104 -0.72 2.59 -10.49
N LYS A 105 0.30 1.79 -10.81
CA LYS A 105 0.15 0.36 -11.15
C LYS A 105 -0.17 -0.44 -9.88
N ILE A 106 0.63 -0.25 -8.83
CA ILE A 106 0.50 -0.93 -7.54
C ILE A 106 -0.87 -0.62 -6.91
N THR A 107 -1.26 0.65 -6.85
CA THR A 107 -2.55 1.06 -6.28
C THR A 107 -3.73 0.40 -7.01
N ARG A 108 -3.71 0.37 -8.35
CA ARG A 108 -4.81 -0.27 -9.12
C ARG A 108 -4.88 -1.77 -8.85
N GLU A 109 -3.75 -2.44 -8.87
CA GLU A 109 -3.63 -3.89 -8.65
C GLU A 109 -4.11 -4.28 -7.24
N LEU A 110 -3.66 -3.56 -6.20
CA LEU A 110 -4.04 -3.84 -4.81
C LEU A 110 -5.50 -3.53 -4.53
N VAL A 111 -6.02 -2.40 -5.01
CA VAL A 111 -7.43 -2.06 -4.83
C VAL A 111 -8.33 -3.13 -5.46
N GLN A 112 -8.02 -3.56 -6.68
CA GLN A 112 -8.79 -4.62 -7.34
C GLN A 112 -8.71 -5.94 -6.57
N THR A 113 -7.52 -6.32 -6.11
CA THR A 113 -7.30 -7.58 -5.37
C THR A 113 -8.04 -7.57 -4.03
N VAL A 114 -7.94 -6.49 -3.24
CA VAL A 114 -8.60 -6.38 -1.93
C VAL A 114 -10.12 -6.34 -2.07
N LEU A 115 -10.67 -5.62 -3.06
CA LEU A 115 -12.12 -5.53 -3.27
C LEU A 115 -12.74 -6.84 -3.79
N ALA A 116 -11.97 -7.68 -4.48
CA ALA A 116 -12.43 -8.99 -4.94
C ALA A 116 -12.53 -10.02 -3.80
N ARG A 117 -11.93 -9.78 -2.63
CA ARG A 117 -11.93 -10.73 -1.51
C ARG A 117 -13.25 -10.76 -0.76
N LYS A 118 -13.62 -11.96 -0.31
CA LYS A 118 -14.81 -12.17 0.52
C LYS A 118 -14.56 -11.64 1.96
N PRO A 119 -15.57 -11.09 2.65
CA PRO A 119 -15.40 -10.53 4.01
C PRO A 119 -14.93 -11.51 5.09
N LYS A 120 -15.07 -12.82 4.88
CA LYS A 120 -14.66 -13.87 5.84
C LYS A 120 -13.19 -14.30 5.67
N MET A 121 -12.49 -13.77 4.67
CA MET A 121 -11.08 -14.06 4.43
C MET A 121 -10.20 -13.36 5.47
N CYS A 122 -8.96 -13.84 5.64
CA CYS A 122 -7.99 -13.19 6.52
C CYS A 122 -7.68 -11.74 6.10
N SER A 123 -7.29 -10.93 7.08
CA SER A 123 -6.86 -9.54 6.90
C SER A 123 -5.45 -9.39 6.30
N PHE A 124 -4.82 -10.49 5.94
CA PHE A 124 -3.46 -10.55 5.40
C PHE A 124 -3.50 -11.09 3.98
N LEU A 125 -2.62 -10.58 3.12
CA LEU A 125 -2.45 -10.97 1.73
C LEU A 125 -0.95 -11.01 1.46
N GLU A 126 -0.47 -12.11 0.91
CA GLU A 126 0.86 -12.13 0.31
C GLU A 126 0.77 -11.53 -1.10
N TRP A 127 1.57 -10.51 -1.35
CA TRP A 127 1.61 -9.84 -2.65
C TRP A 127 3.07 -9.60 -3.04
N ARG A 128 3.55 -10.38 -4.01
CA ARG A 128 4.97 -10.42 -4.39
C ARG A 128 5.82 -10.76 -3.16
N ASP A 129 6.89 -10.02 -2.92
CA ASP A 129 7.80 -10.18 -1.78
C ASP A 129 7.37 -9.34 -0.56
N LEU A 130 6.14 -8.81 -0.57
CA LEU A 130 5.58 -8.00 0.51
C LEU A 130 4.33 -8.65 1.08
N LYS A 131 4.07 -8.35 2.35
CA LYS A 131 2.81 -8.69 3.00
C LYS A 131 1.93 -7.46 3.04
N ILE A 132 0.67 -7.62 2.66
CA ILE A 132 -0.34 -6.57 2.70
C ILE A 132 -1.30 -6.86 3.83
N VAL A 133 -1.36 -5.93 4.78
CA VAL A 133 -2.31 -5.95 5.88
C VAL A 133 -3.43 -4.99 5.56
N TYR A 134 -4.67 -5.47 5.58
CA TYR A 134 -5.83 -4.62 5.33
C TYR A 134 -6.97 -4.85 6.30
N LYS A 135 -7.68 -3.76 6.60
CA LYS A 135 -8.88 -3.78 7.44
C LYS A 135 -9.94 -2.86 6.87
N ARG A 136 -11.18 -3.33 6.89
CA ARG A 136 -12.34 -2.55 6.46
C ARG A 136 -13.01 -1.90 7.66
N TYR A 137 -13.19 -0.59 7.61
CA TYR A 137 -13.98 0.22 8.55
C TYR A 137 -15.10 0.91 7.79
N ALA A 138 -16.35 0.53 8.05
CA ALA A 138 -17.54 1.01 7.32
C ALA A 138 -17.40 0.86 5.78
N SER A 139 -17.33 1.97 5.04
CA SER A 139 -17.16 2.00 3.58
C SER A 139 -15.69 2.09 3.13
N LEU A 140 -14.75 2.29 4.05
CA LEU A 140 -13.34 2.49 3.77
C LEU A 140 -12.52 1.23 4.03
N TYR A 141 -11.51 1.05 3.18
CA TYR A 141 -10.46 0.06 3.32
C TYR A 141 -9.16 0.77 3.64
N PHE A 142 -8.50 0.29 4.68
CA PHE A 142 -7.17 0.71 5.08
C PHE A 142 -6.23 -0.44 4.74
N CYS A 143 -5.14 -0.12 4.06
CA CYS A 143 -4.22 -1.09 3.49
C CYS A 143 -2.79 -0.62 3.71
N CYS A 144 -1.97 -1.46 4.32
CA CYS A 144 -0.56 -1.21 4.59
C CYS A 144 0.27 -2.31 3.95
N ALA A 145 1.39 -1.96 3.34
CA ALA A 145 2.38 -2.91 2.86
C ALA A 145 3.57 -2.95 3.81
N ILE A 146 3.95 -4.15 4.23
CA ILE A 146 5.04 -4.41 5.17
C ILE A 146 5.96 -5.49 4.59
N GLU A 147 7.16 -5.59 5.15
CA GLU A 147 8.13 -6.61 4.77
C GLU A 147 7.80 -7.95 5.45
N ASP A 148 8.37 -9.04 4.93
CA ASP A 148 8.10 -10.40 5.43
C ASP A 148 8.52 -10.60 6.90
N GLN A 149 9.51 -9.82 7.36
CA GLN A 149 10.05 -9.87 8.71
C GLN A 149 9.16 -9.17 9.76
N ASP A 150 8.21 -8.35 9.33
CA ASP A 150 7.37 -7.56 10.22
C ASP A 150 6.15 -8.33 10.69
N ASN A 151 5.69 -8.00 11.90
CA ASN A 151 4.51 -8.63 12.49
C ASN A 151 3.22 -7.98 11.97
N GLU A 152 2.41 -8.77 11.27
CA GLU A 152 1.18 -8.33 10.63
C GLU A 152 0.13 -7.86 11.65
N LEU A 153 0.12 -8.43 12.86
CA LEU A 153 -0.81 -8.04 13.93
C LEU A 153 -0.49 -6.66 14.48
N ILE A 154 0.80 -6.31 14.59
CA ILE A 154 1.22 -4.97 15.04
C ILE A 154 0.76 -3.94 14.00
N THR A 155 0.93 -4.23 12.71
CA THR A 155 0.44 -3.34 11.64
C THR A 155 -1.09 -3.18 11.67
N LEU A 156 -1.82 -4.24 12.00
CA LEU A 156 -3.28 -4.16 12.13
C LEU A 156 -3.69 -3.27 13.31
N GLU A 157 -2.95 -3.30 14.41
CA GLU A 157 -3.11 -2.37 15.54
C GLU A 157 -2.74 -0.93 15.17
N ILE A 158 -1.70 -0.72 14.35
CA ILE A 158 -1.35 0.61 13.82
C ILE A 158 -2.51 1.20 13.01
N ILE A 159 -3.13 0.40 12.12
CA ILE A 159 -4.31 0.83 11.37
C ILE A 159 -5.45 1.19 12.33
N HIS A 160 -5.71 0.35 13.34
CA HIS A 160 -6.77 0.62 14.31
C HIS A 160 -6.52 1.91 15.09
N ARG A 161 -5.29 2.11 15.55
CA ARG A 161 -4.86 3.31 16.27
C ARG A 161 -5.06 4.57 15.43
N TYR A 162 -4.73 4.53 14.15
CA TYR A 162 -4.94 5.65 13.24
C TYR A 162 -6.44 5.99 13.07
N VAL A 163 -7.31 4.98 12.93
CA VAL A 163 -8.76 5.20 12.87
C VAL A 163 -9.30 5.82 14.16
N GLU A 164 -8.81 5.39 15.33
CA GLU A 164 -9.19 6.00 16.60
C GLU A 164 -8.72 7.46 16.75
N LEU A 165 -7.55 7.81 16.19
CA LEU A 165 -7.07 9.19 16.16
C LEU A 165 -7.98 10.07 15.30
N LEU A 166 -8.34 9.59 14.11
CA LEU A 166 -9.28 10.26 13.21
C LEU A 166 -10.65 10.43 13.87
N ASP A 167 -11.16 9.39 14.53
CA ASP A 167 -12.46 9.43 15.20
C ASP A 167 -12.51 10.46 16.35
N LYS A 168 -11.41 10.57 17.11
CA LYS A 168 -11.29 11.58 18.17
C LYS A 168 -11.16 13.01 17.64
N TYR A 169 -10.44 13.21 16.54
CA TYR A 169 -10.24 14.53 15.96
C TYR A 169 -11.53 15.05 15.29
N PHE A 170 -12.20 14.24 14.48
CA PHE A 170 -13.41 14.65 13.75
C PHE A 170 -14.71 14.51 14.56
N GLY A 171 -14.72 13.71 15.61
CA GLY A 171 -15.90 13.49 16.45
C GLY A 171 -16.97 12.66 15.74
N SER A 172 -16.71 11.36 15.55
CA SER A 172 -17.46 10.41 14.69
C SER A 172 -17.07 10.50 13.22
N VAL A 173 -15.87 10.02 12.90
CA VAL A 173 -15.30 10.15 11.54
C VAL A 173 -16.14 9.41 10.49
N CYS A 174 -16.43 10.08 9.38
CA CYS A 174 -16.98 9.47 8.18
C CYS A 174 -16.06 9.60 6.96
N GLU A 175 -16.33 8.81 5.90
CA GLU A 175 -15.55 8.88 4.66
C GLU A 175 -15.55 10.29 4.05
N LEU A 176 -16.65 11.03 4.22
CA LEU A 176 -16.82 12.39 3.72
C LEU A 176 -15.82 13.35 4.39
N ASP A 177 -15.59 13.21 5.70
CA ASP A 177 -14.68 14.08 6.46
C ASP A 177 -13.25 13.94 5.97
N ILE A 178 -12.83 12.71 5.66
CA ILE A 178 -11.49 12.43 5.11
C ILE A 178 -11.36 12.99 3.69
N ILE A 179 -12.44 13.01 2.90
CA ILE A 179 -12.42 13.60 1.55
C ILE A 179 -12.33 15.12 1.62
N PHE A 180 -13.12 15.75 2.48
CA PHE A 180 -13.15 17.21 2.59
C PHE A 180 -11.91 17.76 3.30
N ASN A 181 -11.41 17.06 4.32
CA ASN A 181 -10.27 17.47 5.13
C ASN A 181 -9.07 16.53 4.92
N PHE A 182 -8.74 16.23 3.66
CA PHE A 182 -7.66 15.30 3.35
C PHE A 182 -6.30 15.79 3.87
N GLU A 183 -6.07 17.10 3.88
CA GLU A 183 -4.83 17.71 4.41
C GLU A 183 -4.67 17.41 5.91
N LYS A 184 -5.72 17.59 6.70
CA LYS A 184 -5.72 17.25 8.12
C LYS A 184 -5.49 15.76 8.35
N ALA A 185 -6.07 14.89 7.52
CA ALA A 185 -5.81 13.46 7.59
C ALA A 185 -4.32 13.12 7.35
N TYR A 186 -3.66 13.78 6.37
CA TYR A 186 -2.21 13.63 6.18
C TYR A 186 -1.40 14.16 7.37
N PHE A 187 -1.78 15.29 7.97
CA PHE A 187 -1.09 15.80 9.16
C PHE A 187 -1.22 14.88 10.35
N ILE A 188 -2.41 14.35 10.61
CA ILE A 188 -2.63 13.35 11.68
C ILE A 188 -1.79 12.10 11.43
N LEU A 189 -1.72 11.66 10.16
CA LEU A 189 -0.92 10.50 9.79
C LEU A 189 0.58 10.75 10.00
N ASP A 190 1.06 11.94 9.66
CA ASP A 190 2.49 12.30 9.74
C ASP A 190 2.95 12.53 11.18
N GLU A 191 2.07 12.99 12.07
CA GLU A 191 2.35 13.07 13.51
C GLU A 191 2.39 11.68 14.17
N PHE A 192 1.66 10.71 13.60
CA PHE A 192 1.59 9.35 14.10
C PHE A 192 2.69 8.44 13.54
N LEU A 193 2.95 8.51 12.23
CA LEU A 193 3.87 7.66 11.50
C LEU A 193 4.91 8.49 10.74
N LEU A 194 6.18 8.17 10.94
CA LEU A 194 7.29 8.81 10.25
C LEU A 194 8.23 7.76 9.67
N GLY A 195 8.57 7.90 8.39
CA GLY A 195 9.52 7.02 7.73
C GLY A 195 9.11 5.54 7.68
N GLY A 196 7.82 5.23 7.79
CA GLY A 196 7.30 3.86 7.79
C GLY A 196 7.27 3.21 9.17
N GLU A 197 7.56 3.97 10.24
CA GLU A 197 7.59 3.53 11.63
C GLU A 197 6.66 4.36 12.51
N VAL A 198 6.27 3.80 13.66
CA VAL A 198 5.45 4.52 14.65
C VAL A 198 6.34 5.53 15.39
N GLN A 199 6.00 6.81 15.25
CA GLN A 199 6.66 7.89 15.97
C GLN A 199 6.05 8.06 17.37
N GLU A 200 4.73 8.23 17.44
CA GLU A 200 4.02 8.52 18.69
C GLU A 200 3.05 7.40 19.06
N THR A 201 3.23 6.85 20.26
CA THR A 201 2.38 5.77 20.78
C THR A 201 1.19 6.28 21.59
N SER A 202 1.25 7.52 22.09
CA SER A 202 0.21 8.11 22.94
C SER A 202 -0.82 8.88 22.12
N LYS A 203 -2.08 8.44 22.13
CA LYS A 203 -3.20 9.14 21.48
C LYS A 203 -3.33 10.60 21.96
N LYS A 204 -3.05 10.84 23.24
CA LYS A 204 -3.18 12.17 23.84
C LYS A 204 -2.10 13.12 23.34
N ASN A 205 -0.89 12.62 23.08
CA ASN A 205 0.22 13.44 22.60
C ASN A 205 -0.02 13.85 21.15
N VAL A 206 -0.40 12.88 20.30
CA VAL A 206 -0.72 13.14 18.89
C VAL A 206 -1.81 14.21 18.76
N LEU A 207 -2.93 14.07 19.46
CA LEU A 207 -4.03 15.05 19.40
C LEU A 207 -3.60 16.44 19.88
N LYS A 208 -2.81 16.53 20.95
CA LYS A 208 -2.28 17.82 21.43
C LYS A 208 -1.33 18.47 20.42
N ALA A 209 -0.47 17.69 19.78
CA ALA A 209 0.45 18.18 18.76
C ALA A 209 -0.31 18.74 17.55
N ILE A 210 -1.37 18.04 17.11
CA ILE A 210 -2.24 18.50 16.04
C ILE A 210 -2.98 19.79 16.43
N GLU A 211 -3.55 19.86 17.64
CA GLU A 211 -4.21 21.09 18.13
C GLU A 211 -3.23 22.28 18.18
N GLN A 212 -1.99 22.05 18.62
CA GLN A 212 -0.95 23.07 18.63
C GLN A 212 -0.53 23.50 17.21
N ALA A 213 -0.43 22.55 16.28
CA ALA A 213 -0.15 22.83 14.87
C ALA A 213 -1.27 23.65 14.22
N ASP A 214 -2.54 23.31 14.53
CA ASP A 214 -3.72 24.03 14.05
C ASP A 214 -3.73 25.48 14.56
N LEU A 215 -3.44 25.71 15.85
CA LEU A 215 -3.32 27.05 16.44
C LEU A 215 -2.24 27.91 15.77
N LEU A 216 -1.09 27.31 15.42
CA LEU A 216 0.00 28.01 14.75
C LEU A 216 -0.31 28.30 13.27
N GLN A 217 -1.24 27.56 12.67
CA GLN A 217 -1.62 27.70 11.26
C GLN A 217 -2.63 28.85 11.04
N GLU A 218 -3.22 29.43 12.10
CA GLU A 218 -4.25 30.48 12.01
C GLU A 218 -3.84 31.87 11.44
N PRO A 219 -2.59 32.29 11.16
CA PRO A 219 -2.34 33.61 10.55
C PRO A 219 -2.10 33.56 9.04
N ARG A 220 -2.75 32.68 8.25
CA ARG A 220 -2.58 32.65 6.77
C ARG A 220 -3.83 32.90 5.93
N HIS A 221 -5.04 32.87 6.48
CA HIS A 221 -6.24 33.20 5.70
C HIS A 221 -6.52 34.71 5.57
N GLU A 222 -5.89 35.56 6.39
CA GLU A 222 -6.08 37.03 6.29
C GLU A 222 -5.18 37.72 5.26
N TYR A 223 -4.15 37.06 4.72
CA TYR A 223 -3.22 37.70 3.76
C TYR A 223 -3.61 37.56 2.28
N PHE A 224 -4.70 36.85 1.95
CA PHE A 224 -5.20 36.74 0.57
C PHE A 224 -6.43 37.61 0.27
N ASN A 225 -6.91 38.40 1.25
CA ASN A 225 -7.97 39.40 1.05
C ASN A 225 -7.43 40.82 0.97
N VAL A 226 -6.26 41.03 0.36
CA VAL A 226 -5.88 42.38 -0.07
C VAL A 226 -6.63 42.65 -1.38
N PRO A 227 -7.57 43.60 -1.43
CA PRO A 227 -8.19 43.99 -2.70
C PRO A 227 -7.09 44.53 -3.60
N VAL A 228 -6.88 43.86 -4.73
CA VAL A 228 -6.08 44.40 -5.82
C VAL A 228 -6.90 45.55 -6.41
N TYR A 229 -6.51 46.79 -6.08
CA TYR A 229 -7.01 48.00 -6.72
C TYR A 229 -6.50 48.11 -8.16
#